data_AF-A0AAV8A7G0-F1
#
_entry.id   AF-A0AAV8A7G0-F1
#
_cell.length_a   1.000
_cell.length_b   1.000
_cell.length_c   1.000
_cell.angle_alpha   90.00
_cell.angle_beta   90.00
_cell.angle_gamma   90.00
#
_symmetry.space_group_name_H-M   'P 1'
#
loop_
_entity.id
_entity.type
_entity.pdbx_description
1 polymer ?
#
loop_
_entity_poly.entity_id
_entity_poly.type
_entity_poly.pdbx_seq_one_letter_code
_entity_poly.pdbx_strand_id
1 'polypeptide(L)'
;MKILKRFFDILKLIRAFTVFTSCVLALAILYIASNRDFSVYSMETKIYLMISCSCLTMGTMILNDVFDVEEDKINNLDKPIANGSVGRVPAAISGTLCLIIAVLLSYLIDKKYSVCMLISSLICAFYSPLLKPFGILKNISTCFVTSLIVFALFRYVPKVTVYPKEIEKLIQTIEGDQNLNSQKSTENNQIIEACDTPETLVTHILISLFLFFWNFSDELIMDIRDYEGDKASGINTLVVKIGHKLGFLLSCLCIVISFVLFVAYTLLSNKRQLVIVYISIFGFAPACLLLIDCWKKQLNQSVVAKSVSRIVDVWSYNLEEEMDKVCKIVEDFPYVAMDTEFPGIIGKAVGKFDSLSEFRYQTLKFNVDRLKIIQLGLTFSDSEGKLPEGTCTWQFNFKFNINVDIYAQDSIDLLTHSGIDFKKIITDGIDPNRFAELLISSGLVLNDSVYWVSFHSSYDFGYLIKLLTTRQLPMTKNQFFEWMWDFFPNIYDIKYLMLALGTLHGGLQSMANQLGVKRVGTQHQAGSDSLLTSAVYFSLRDVYFNKVVDNEFLGKLYGLSDDYSTNQIPFTPNNNLNY
;
A
#
# COMPACT_ATOMS: atom_id res chain seq x y z
N MET A 1 -20.40 -0.11 -19.35
CA MET A 1 -19.40 -0.40 -18.31
C MET A 1 -17.95 -0.52 -18.80
N LYS A 2 -17.62 -1.40 -19.78
CA LYS A 2 -16.21 -1.63 -20.20
C LYS A 2 -15.47 -0.38 -20.74
N ILE A 3 -16.15 0.46 -21.53
CA ILE A 3 -15.57 1.71 -22.07
C ILE A 3 -15.30 2.72 -20.95
N LEU A 4 -16.23 2.86 -20.00
CA LEU A 4 -16.10 3.76 -18.86
C LEU A 4 -14.94 3.33 -17.94
N LYS A 5 -14.80 2.03 -17.70
CA LYS A 5 -13.66 1.48 -16.94
C LYS A 5 -12.32 1.79 -17.63
N ARG A 6 -12.21 1.52 -18.94
CA ARG A 6 -11.01 1.86 -19.72
C ARG A 6 -10.67 3.36 -19.69
N PHE A 7 -11.68 4.22 -19.72
CA PHE A 7 -11.48 5.67 -19.61
C PHE A 7 -10.88 6.04 -18.24
N PHE A 8 -11.43 5.51 -17.14
CA PHE A 8 -10.87 5.73 -15.81
C PHE A 8 -9.46 5.14 -15.64
N ASP A 9 -9.20 3.97 -16.22
CA ASP A 9 -7.86 3.36 -16.21
C ASP A 9 -6.83 4.25 -16.93
N ILE A 10 -7.21 4.87 -18.05
CA ILE A 10 -6.36 5.85 -18.75
C ILE A 10 -6.15 7.11 -17.90
N LEU A 11 -7.21 7.67 -17.30
CA LEU A 11 -7.08 8.86 -16.43
C LEU A 11 -6.17 8.60 -15.23
N LYS A 12 -6.24 7.40 -14.67
CA LYS A 12 -5.38 6.94 -13.57
C LYS A 12 -3.94 6.80 -14.02
N LEU A 13 -3.71 6.18 -15.20
CA LEU A 13 -2.39 6.00 -15.78
C LEU A 13 -1.67 7.33 -16.03
N ILE A 14 -2.37 8.32 -16.60
CA ILE A 14 -1.78 9.63 -16.90
C ILE A 14 -1.69 10.54 -15.68
N ARG A 15 -2.26 10.13 -14.53
CA ARG A 15 -2.43 10.96 -13.32
C ARG A 15 -3.04 12.33 -13.67
N ALA A 16 -4.25 12.32 -14.21
CA ALA A 16 -4.89 13.50 -14.83
C ALA A 16 -4.91 14.76 -13.95
N PHE A 17 -5.07 14.62 -12.63
CA PHE A 17 -5.00 15.74 -11.70
C PHE A 17 -3.59 16.37 -11.64
N THR A 18 -2.54 15.55 -11.64
CA THR A 18 -1.14 16.02 -11.66
C THR A 18 -0.84 16.76 -12.97
N VAL A 19 -1.33 16.25 -14.10
CA VAL A 19 -1.23 16.92 -15.41
C VAL A 19 -1.93 18.28 -15.36
N PHE A 20 -3.14 18.35 -14.82
CA PHE A 20 -3.87 19.60 -14.61
C PHE A 20 -3.07 20.61 -13.77
N THR A 21 -2.54 20.19 -12.63
CA THR A 21 -1.74 21.08 -11.76
C THR A 21 -0.48 21.60 -12.44
N SER A 22 0.18 20.76 -13.26
CA SER A 22 1.38 21.17 -14.03
C SER A 22 1.06 22.27 -15.05
N CYS A 23 -0.10 22.20 -15.71
CA CYS A 23 -0.56 23.24 -16.63
C CYS A 23 -0.84 24.56 -15.92
N VAL A 24 -1.56 24.50 -14.81
CA VAL A 24 -1.90 25.69 -14.01
C VAL A 24 -0.62 26.37 -13.53
N LEU A 25 0.37 25.58 -13.06
CA LEU A 25 1.67 26.10 -12.63
C LEU A 25 2.42 26.78 -13.79
N ALA A 26 2.48 26.14 -14.97
CA ALA A 26 3.16 26.71 -16.13
C ALA A 26 2.54 28.05 -16.57
N LEU A 27 1.20 28.13 -16.61
CA LEU A 27 0.48 29.37 -16.93
C LEU A 27 0.65 30.44 -15.85
N ALA A 28 0.64 30.05 -14.57
CA ALA A 28 0.88 30.98 -13.48
C ALA A 28 2.29 31.59 -13.58
N ILE A 29 3.32 30.75 -13.82
CA ILE A 29 4.69 31.21 -14.04
C ILE A 29 4.74 32.22 -15.19
N LEU A 30 4.09 31.89 -16.32
CA LEU A 30 4.02 32.75 -17.49
C LEU A 30 3.41 34.11 -17.16
N TYR A 31 2.27 34.14 -16.46
CA TYR A 31 1.58 35.35 -16.03
C TYR A 31 2.45 36.25 -15.15
N ILE A 32 3.17 35.62 -14.22
CA ILE A 32 4.02 36.34 -13.27
C ILE A 32 5.27 36.88 -13.97
N ALA A 33 5.84 36.10 -14.89
CA ALA A 33 7.00 36.50 -15.66
C ALA A 33 6.70 37.67 -16.61
N SER A 34 5.46 37.80 -17.10
CA SER A 34 5.00 39.00 -17.84
C SER A 34 4.42 40.10 -16.95
N ASN A 35 4.79 40.14 -15.66
CA ASN A 35 4.34 41.17 -14.73
C ASN A 35 2.80 41.35 -14.70
N ARG A 36 2.08 40.21 -14.69
CA ARG A 36 0.61 40.12 -14.61
C ARG A 36 -0.14 40.54 -15.88
N ASP A 37 0.52 40.49 -17.04
CA ASP A 37 -0.13 40.72 -18.33
C ASP A 37 -0.01 39.51 -19.27
N PHE A 38 -1.10 38.77 -19.45
CA PHE A 38 -1.11 37.64 -20.39
C PHE A 38 -1.12 38.06 -21.86
N SER A 39 -1.47 39.30 -22.18
CA SER A 39 -1.57 39.78 -23.57
C SER A 39 -0.22 39.78 -24.29
N VAL A 40 0.86 39.83 -23.51
CA VAL A 40 2.26 39.79 -23.98
C VAL A 40 2.58 38.51 -24.76
N TYR A 41 1.95 37.38 -24.44
CA TYR A 41 2.17 36.11 -25.13
C TYR A 41 1.06 35.79 -26.13
N SER A 42 1.45 35.30 -27.31
CA SER A 42 0.51 34.79 -28.31
C SER A 42 -0.29 33.61 -27.77
N MET A 43 -1.48 33.38 -28.33
CA MET A 43 -2.29 32.21 -27.96
C MET A 43 -1.58 30.89 -28.31
N GLU A 44 -0.80 30.88 -29.39
CA GLU A 44 0.00 29.72 -29.79
C GLU A 44 1.04 29.37 -28.73
N THR A 45 1.80 30.33 -28.23
CA THR A 45 2.81 30.10 -27.18
C THR A 45 2.18 29.51 -25.92
N LYS A 46 1.00 30.02 -25.50
CA LYS A 46 0.26 29.49 -24.34
C LYS A 46 -0.17 28.04 -24.55
N ILE A 47 -0.69 27.72 -25.74
CA ILE A 47 -1.12 26.36 -26.10
C ILE A 47 0.07 25.41 -26.15
N TYR A 48 1.15 25.78 -26.82
CA TYR A 48 2.37 24.96 -26.89
C TYR A 48 2.96 24.73 -25.51
N LEU A 49 2.93 25.74 -24.63
CA LEU A 49 3.39 25.61 -23.25
C LEU A 49 2.55 24.59 -22.48
N MET A 50 1.22 24.73 -22.49
CA MET A 50 0.32 23.82 -21.79
C MET A 50 0.48 22.36 -22.26
N ILE A 51 0.53 22.15 -23.58
CA ILE A 51 0.66 20.81 -24.14
C ILE A 51 2.05 20.25 -23.85
N SER A 52 3.12 21.03 -24.00
CA SER A 52 4.48 20.55 -23.72
C SER A 52 4.67 20.13 -22.26
N CYS A 53 4.19 20.92 -21.29
CA CYS A 53 4.23 20.56 -19.87
C CYS A 53 3.33 19.35 -19.54
N SER A 54 2.16 19.26 -20.17
CA SER A 54 1.27 18.09 -20.02
C SER A 54 1.95 16.83 -20.51
N CYS A 55 2.51 16.87 -21.71
CA CYS A 55 3.16 15.73 -22.33
C CYS A 55 4.42 15.29 -21.56
N LEU A 56 5.21 16.22 -21.01
CA LEU A 56 6.33 15.87 -20.13
C LEU A 56 5.83 15.12 -18.88
N THR A 57 4.79 15.65 -18.22
CA THR A 57 4.21 15.05 -17.03
C THR A 57 3.63 13.67 -17.34
N MET A 58 2.77 13.56 -18.36
CA MET A 58 2.17 12.30 -18.79
C MET A 58 3.24 11.26 -19.17
N GLY A 59 4.21 11.65 -19.98
CA GLY A 59 5.29 10.75 -20.41
C GLY A 59 6.08 10.20 -19.23
N THR A 60 6.42 11.05 -18.27
CA THR A 60 7.13 10.66 -17.04
C THR A 60 6.29 9.68 -16.22
N MET A 61 5.01 9.98 -16.01
CA MET A 61 4.13 9.15 -15.18
C MET A 61 3.86 7.77 -15.80
N ILE A 62 3.63 7.71 -17.12
CA ILE A 62 3.42 6.47 -17.86
C ILE A 62 4.70 5.62 -17.85
N LEU A 63 5.85 6.21 -18.17
CA LEU A 63 7.11 5.45 -18.25
C LEU A 63 7.53 4.92 -16.88
N ASN A 64 7.28 5.67 -15.79
CA ASN A 64 7.55 5.16 -14.45
C ASN A 64 6.77 3.86 -14.18
N ASP A 65 5.46 3.82 -14.46
CA ASP A 65 4.64 2.62 -14.28
C ASP A 65 5.04 1.47 -15.24
N VAL A 66 5.58 1.77 -16.42
CA VAL A 66 6.11 0.77 -17.37
C VAL A 66 7.38 0.09 -16.84
N PHE A 67 8.26 0.85 -16.18
CA PHE A 67 9.49 0.33 -15.60
C PHE A 67 9.24 -0.39 -14.27
N ASP A 68 8.31 0.12 -13.46
CA ASP A 68 8.00 -0.40 -12.13
C ASP A 68 6.94 -1.53 -12.14
N VAL A 69 6.45 -1.97 -13.32
CA VAL A 69 5.35 -2.93 -13.47
C VAL A 69 5.53 -4.24 -12.67
N GLU A 70 6.74 -4.79 -12.59
CA GLU A 70 6.95 -6.07 -11.88
C GLU A 70 6.84 -5.89 -10.36
N GLU A 71 7.26 -4.75 -9.83
CA GLU A 71 7.10 -4.38 -8.42
C GLU A 71 5.65 -4.01 -8.12
N ASP A 72 5.01 -3.27 -9.04
CA ASP A 72 3.62 -2.87 -8.89
C ASP A 72 2.64 -4.04 -8.97
N LYS A 73 2.99 -5.16 -9.62
CA LYS A 73 2.20 -6.40 -9.55
C LYS A 73 2.18 -7.02 -8.15
N ILE A 74 3.18 -6.72 -7.33
CA ILE A 74 3.27 -7.20 -5.95
C ILE A 74 2.60 -6.20 -5.02
N ASN A 75 2.98 -4.93 -5.13
CA ASN A 75 2.65 -3.91 -4.13
C ASN A 75 1.39 -3.08 -4.48
N ASN A 76 1.05 -2.95 -5.77
CA ASN A 76 0.06 -1.98 -6.25
C ASN A 76 -0.80 -2.53 -7.40
N LEU A 77 -1.49 -3.65 -7.18
CA LEU A 77 -2.35 -4.29 -8.19
C LEU A 77 -3.42 -3.35 -8.77
N ASP A 78 -3.78 -2.29 -8.08
CA ASP A 78 -4.72 -1.28 -8.56
C ASP A 78 -4.21 -0.45 -9.75
N LYS A 79 -2.91 -0.48 -10.06
CA LYS A 79 -2.34 0.30 -11.17
C LYS A 79 -2.72 -0.31 -12.53
N PRO A 80 -3.07 0.50 -13.55
CA PRO A 80 -3.59 0.01 -14.82
C PRO A 80 -2.67 -0.95 -15.59
N ILE A 81 -1.35 -0.75 -15.52
CA ILE A 81 -0.38 -1.65 -16.17
C ILE A 81 -0.22 -2.94 -15.34
N ALA A 82 -0.18 -2.83 -14.01
CA ALA A 82 0.02 -3.96 -13.09
C ALA A 82 -1.15 -4.97 -13.12
N ASN A 83 -2.40 -4.50 -13.13
CA ASN A 83 -3.57 -5.38 -13.30
C ASN A 83 -3.85 -5.81 -14.75
N GLY A 84 -3.03 -5.38 -15.71
CA GLY A 84 -3.18 -5.73 -17.11
C GLY A 84 -4.35 -5.07 -17.85
N SER A 85 -5.01 -4.05 -17.26
CA SER A 85 -6.05 -3.27 -17.97
C SER A 85 -5.47 -2.43 -19.12
N VAL A 86 -4.21 -2.02 -19.01
CA VAL A 86 -3.43 -1.34 -20.06
C VAL A 86 -2.17 -2.15 -20.39
N GLY A 87 -1.93 -2.39 -21.68
CA GLY A 87 -0.75 -3.13 -22.12
C GLY A 87 0.56 -2.34 -21.92
N ARG A 88 1.60 -3.01 -21.41
CA ARG A 88 2.93 -2.44 -21.14
C ARG A 88 3.58 -1.81 -22.37
N VAL A 89 3.58 -2.52 -23.52
CA VAL A 89 4.23 -2.04 -24.75
C VAL A 89 3.52 -0.80 -25.34
N PRO A 90 2.18 -0.79 -25.52
CA PRO A 90 1.47 0.43 -25.90
C PRO A 90 1.73 1.60 -24.95
N ALA A 91 1.73 1.36 -23.64
CA ALA A 91 2.03 2.40 -22.65
C ALA A 91 3.46 2.96 -22.83
N ALA A 92 4.46 2.11 -23.02
CA ALA A 92 5.85 2.53 -23.25
C ALA A 92 5.98 3.44 -24.49
N ILE A 93 5.31 3.05 -25.59
CA ILE A 93 5.29 3.83 -26.83
C ILE A 93 4.60 5.17 -26.60
N SER A 94 3.40 5.17 -25.99
CA SER A 94 2.66 6.40 -25.70
C SER A 94 3.42 7.35 -24.77
N GLY A 95 4.06 6.83 -23.72
CA GLY A 95 4.88 7.63 -22.80
C GLY A 95 6.07 8.27 -23.52
N THR A 96 6.77 7.51 -24.35
CA THR A 96 7.91 8.01 -25.15
C THR A 96 7.46 9.07 -26.16
N LEU A 97 6.35 8.84 -26.86
CA LEU A 97 5.78 9.81 -27.81
C LEU A 97 5.41 11.12 -27.10
N CYS A 98 4.85 11.05 -25.89
CA CYS A 98 4.56 12.25 -25.10
C CYS A 98 5.86 13.03 -24.81
N LEU A 99 6.94 12.38 -24.39
CA LEU A 99 8.22 13.06 -24.16
C LEU A 99 8.79 13.72 -25.42
N ILE A 100 8.65 13.08 -26.59
CA ILE A 100 9.07 13.66 -27.88
C ILE A 100 8.21 14.89 -28.23
N ILE A 101 6.89 14.79 -28.11
CA ILE A 101 5.97 15.91 -28.36
C ILE A 101 6.28 17.09 -27.44
N ALA A 102 6.60 16.82 -26.18
CA ALA A 102 6.99 17.85 -25.22
C ALA A 102 8.21 18.65 -25.69
N VAL A 103 9.24 17.97 -26.20
CA VAL A 103 10.44 18.62 -26.74
C VAL A 103 10.15 19.38 -28.04
N LEU A 104 9.41 18.77 -28.98
CA LEU A 104 9.07 19.41 -30.26
C LEU A 104 8.27 20.71 -30.06
N LEU A 105 7.24 20.69 -29.22
CA LEU A 105 6.44 21.88 -28.93
C LEU A 105 7.23 22.93 -28.15
N SER A 106 8.12 22.51 -27.24
CA SER A 106 9.00 23.46 -26.54
C SER A 106 9.98 24.18 -27.48
N TYR A 107 10.39 23.55 -28.58
CA TYR A 107 11.24 24.16 -29.61
C TYR A 107 10.52 25.28 -30.37
N LEU A 108 9.20 25.14 -30.54
CA LEU A 108 8.36 26.19 -31.14
C LEU A 108 8.18 27.40 -30.20
N ILE A 109 8.52 27.27 -28.92
CA ILE A 109 8.49 28.36 -27.94
C ILE A 109 9.85 29.05 -27.90
N ASP A 110 10.90 28.33 -27.48
CA ASP A 110 12.26 28.86 -27.40
C ASP A 110 13.31 27.74 -27.45
N LYS A 111 14.43 27.98 -28.14
CA LYS A 111 15.49 26.98 -28.31
C LYS A 111 16.15 26.58 -26.98
N LYS A 112 16.38 27.52 -26.07
CA LYS A 112 17.03 27.22 -24.76
C LYS A 112 16.06 26.54 -23.81
N TYR A 113 14.78 26.93 -23.82
CA TYR A 113 13.72 26.19 -23.13
C TYR A 113 13.63 24.75 -23.63
N SER A 114 13.71 24.55 -24.96
CA SER A 114 13.70 23.21 -25.56
C SER A 114 14.87 22.33 -25.17
N VAL A 115 16.08 22.89 -25.01
CA VAL A 115 17.22 22.15 -24.47
C VAL A 115 16.96 21.67 -23.04
N CYS A 116 16.36 22.52 -22.19
CA CYS A 116 16.00 22.13 -20.83
C CYS A 116 14.92 21.03 -20.80
N MET A 117 13.95 21.11 -21.71
CA MET A 117 12.93 20.07 -21.91
C MET A 117 13.54 18.77 -22.42
N LEU A 118 14.51 18.81 -23.33
CA LEU A 118 15.21 17.63 -23.82
C LEU A 118 15.98 16.93 -22.70
N ILE A 119 16.76 17.68 -21.93
CA ILE A 119 17.48 17.15 -20.76
C ILE A 119 16.49 16.50 -19.78
N SER A 120 15.37 17.19 -19.50
CA SER A 120 14.33 16.68 -18.60
C SER A 120 13.69 15.38 -19.11
N SER A 121 13.33 15.33 -20.39
CA SER A 121 12.77 14.13 -21.03
C SER A 121 13.76 12.97 -21.03
N LEU A 122 15.05 13.22 -21.26
CA LEU A 122 16.09 12.17 -21.20
C LEU A 122 16.25 11.62 -19.79
N ILE A 123 16.30 12.50 -18.78
CA ILE A 123 16.32 12.07 -17.38
C ILE A 123 15.09 11.21 -17.10
N CYS A 124 13.88 11.67 -17.40
CA CYS A 124 12.63 10.94 -17.17
C CYS A 124 12.54 9.60 -17.93
N ALA A 125 13.15 9.49 -19.11
CA ALA A 125 13.14 8.25 -19.89
C ALA A 125 14.08 7.18 -19.33
N PHE A 126 15.20 7.59 -18.72
CA PHE A 126 16.29 6.68 -18.35
C PHE A 126 16.60 6.59 -16.86
N TYR A 127 16.04 7.46 -16.01
CA TYR A 127 16.34 7.44 -14.57
C TYR A 127 15.85 6.16 -13.88
N SER A 128 14.64 5.66 -14.18
CA SER A 128 14.13 4.42 -13.56
C SER A 128 14.99 3.19 -13.90
N PRO A 129 15.42 2.94 -15.15
CA PRO A 129 16.33 1.82 -15.42
C PRO A 129 17.79 2.04 -14.97
N LEU A 130 18.30 3.28 -14.95
CA LEU A 130 19.73 3.54 -14.67
C LEU A 130 20.05 3.93 -13.23
N LEU A 131 19.20 4.74 -12.60
CA LEU A 131 19.48 5.39 -11.31
C LEU A 131 18.79 4.70 -10.13
N LYS A 132 17.83 3.81 -10.40
CA LYS A 132 17.12 3.04 -9.36
C LYS A 132 18.03 2.22 -8.43
N PRO A 133 19.11 1.57 -8.89
CA PRO A 133 20.05 0.88 -7.98
C PRO A 133 20.72 1.81 -6.96
N PHE A 134 20.76 3.11 -7.26
CA PHE A 134 21.42 4.11 -6.44
C PHE A 134 20.48 4.88 -5.52
N GLY A 135 19.18 4.57 -5.47
CA GLY A 135 18.19 5.10 -4.53
C GLY A 135 18.07 6.63 -4.52
N ILE A 136 18.98 7.32 -3.83
CA ILE A 136 19.04 8.78 -3.73
C ILE A 136 19.11 9.50 -5.07
N LEU A 137 19.84 8.93 -6.03
CA LEU A 137 20.01 9.51 -7.36
C LEU A 137 18.70 9.55 -8.15
N LYS A 138 17.78 8.60 -7.92
CA LYS A 138 16.43 8.60 -8.50
C LYS A 138 15.67 9.84 -8.04
N ASN A 139 15.54 10.03 -6.72
CA ASN A 139 14.73 11.10 -6.13
C ASN A 139 15.31 12.49 -6.45
N ILE A 140 16.64 12.64 -6.39
CA ILE A 140 17.32 13.88 -6.80
C ILE A 140 17.03 14.21 -8.27
N SER A 141 17.06 13.21 -9.16
CA SER A 141 16.82 13.41 -10.59
C SER A 141 15.40 13.88 -10.86
N THR A 142 14.40 13.26 -10.22
CA THR A 142 12.99 13.69 -10.33
C THR A 142 12.79 15.14 -9.89
N CYS A 143 13.39 15.51 -8.74
CA CYS A 143 13.28 16.87 -8.20
C CYS A 143 14.02 17.89 -9.07
N PHE A 144 15.17 17.50 -9.63
CA PHE A 144 15.96 18.34 -10.53
C PHE A 144 15.19 18.68 -11.82
N VAL A 145 14.45 17.73 -12.39
CA VAL A 145 13.62 17.96 -13.58
C VAL A 145 12.62 19.08 -13.34
N THR A 146 11.82 19.03 -12.26
CA THR A 146 10.84 20.09 -11.98
C THR A 146 11.50 21.45 -11.77
N SER A 147 12.62 21.48 -11.04
CA SER A 147 13.39 22.70 -10.76
C SER A 147 13.96 23.34 -12.04
N LEU A 148 14.50 22.50 -12.94
CA LEU A 148 15.06 22.91 -14.23
C LEU A 148 13.97 23.49 -15.16
N ILE A 149 12.80 22.86 -15.23
CA ILE A 149 11.69 23.37 -16.04
C ILE A 149 11.21 24.72 -15.53
N VAL A 150 11.00 24.88 -14.21
CA VAL A 150 10.57 26.17 -13.66
C VAL A 150 11.63 27.25 -13.88
N PHE A 151 12.92 26.91 -13.73
CA PHE A 151 14.01 27.84 -14.05
C PHE A 151 13.92 28.30 -15.51
N ALA A 152 13.79 27.34 -16.43
CA ALA A 152 13.74 27.59 -17.86
C ALA A 152 12.51 28.43 -18.26
N LEU A 153 11.36 28.17 -17.63
CA LEU A 153 10.13 28.95 -17.84
C LEU A 153 10.28 30.40 -17.42
N PHE A 154 10.87 30.68 -16.25
CA PHE A 154 11.11 32.06 -15.83
C PHE A 154 12.21 32.76 -16.65
N ARG A 155 13.20 32.01 -17.13
CA ARG A 155 14.40 32.59 -17.73
C ARG A 155 14.29 32.83 -19.24
N TYR A 156 13.68 31.91 -19.97
CA TYR A 156 13.75 31.87 -21.43
C TYR A 156 12.45 32.24 -22.12
N VAL A 157 11.31 31.75 -21.62
CA VAL A 157 10.00 31.99 -22.25
C VAL A 157 9.60 33.47 -22.32
N PRO A 158 9.88 34.32 -21.31
CA PRO A 158 9.55 35.76 -21.36
C PRO A 158 10.30 36.54 -22.44
N LYS A 159 11.36 35.98 -23.02
CA LYS A 159 12.15 36.63 -24.07
C LYS A 159 11.57 36.45 -25.47
N VAL A 160 10.59 35.56 -25.62
CA VAL A 160 9.97 35.21 -26.91
C VAL A 160 9.06 36.35 -27.40
N THR A 161 8.70 37.31 -26.53
CA THR A 161 7.63 38.28 -26.78
C THR A 161 8.07 39.68 -27.16
N VAL A 162 9.36 39.96 -27.28
CA VAL A 162 9.74 41.21 -27.96
C VAL A 162 9.71 40.92 -29.43
N TYR A 163 8.69 41.48 -30.08
CA TYR A 163 8.36 41.36 -31.49
C TYR A 163 9.57 41.00 -32.36
N PRO A 164 9.44 40.06 -33.32
CA PRO A 164 10.47 39.90 -34.34
C PRO A 164 10.78 41.27 -34.93
N LYS A 165 12.05 41.67 -34.95
CA LYS A 165 12.48 42.99 -35.46
C LYS A 165 11.92 43.30 -36.86
N GLU A 166 11.56 42.27 -37.62
CA GLU A 166 10.88 42.41 -38.92
C GLU A 166 9.42 42.91 -38.82
N ILE A 167 8.65 42.49 -37.81
CA ILE A 167 7.26 42.94 -37.60
C ILE A 167 7.24 44.33 -36.98
N GLU A 168 8.20 44.64 -36.09
CA GLU A 168 8.35 46.00 -35.55
C GLU A 168 8.67 47.00 -36.67
N LYS A 169 9.53 46.62 -37.63
CA LYS A 169 9.75 47.37 -38.89
C LYS A 169 8.47 47.52 -39.71
N LEU A 170 7.67 46.47 -39.84
CA LEU A 170 6.43 46.49 -40.62
C LEU A 170 5.35 47.37 -39.98
N ILE A 171 5.18 47.30 -38.65
CA ILE A 171 4.26 48.13 -37.86
C ILE A 171 4.71 49.59 -37.88
N GLN A 172 6.01 49.88 -37.75
CA GLN A 172 6.57 51.23 -37.94
C GLN A 172 6.32 51.80 -39.35
N THR A 173 6.18 50.94 -40.36
CA THR A 173 5.91 51.34 -41.74
C THR A 173 4.40 51.54 -42.00
N ILE A 174 3.52 50.85 -41.26
CA ILE A 174 2.06 50.87 -41.44
C ILE A 174 1.37 51.92 -40.56
N GLU A 175 1.84 52.13 -39.33
CA GLU A 175 1.24 53.06 -38.37
C GLU A 175 2.12 54.31 -38.22
N GLY A 176 1.76 55.38 -38.94
CA GLY A 176 2.50 56.66 -38.98
C GLY A 176 2.50 57.49 -37.69
N ASP A 177 2.35 56.88 -36.51
CA ASP A 177 2.30 57.57 -35.22
C ASP A 177 3.54 57.20 -34.36
N GLN A 178 4.57 58.05 -34.43
CA GLN A 178 5.89 57.77 -33.82
C GLN A 178 5.89 57.80 -32.28
N ASN A 179 4.87 58.35 -31.62
CA ASN A 179 4.85 58.54 -30.17
C ASN A 179 4.30 57.35 -29.37
N LEU A 180 3.26 56.67 -29.87
CA LEU A 180 2.71 55.46 -29.23
C LEU A 180 3.60 54.22 -29.46
N ASN A 181 4.27 54.16 -30.61
CA ASN A 181 5.13 53.05 -31.01
C ASN A 181 6.53 53.11 -30.38
N SER A 182 7.05 54.30 -30.07
CA SER A 182 8.27 54.46 -29.27
C SER A 182 8.07 54.09 -27.81
N GLN A 183 6.90 54.38 -27.21
CA GLN A 183 6.59 53.93 -25.84
C GLN A 183 6.48 52.40 -25.72
N LYS A 184 5.71 51.72 -26.59
CA LYS A 184 5.57 50.26 -26.53
C LYS A 184 6.86 49.49 -26.83
N SER A 185 7.67 49.96 -27.77
CA SER A 185 8.99 49.36 -28.07
C SER A 185 9.98 49.57 -26.92
N THR A 186 9.94 50.73 -26.26
CA THR A 186 10.76 51.01 -25.07
C THR A 186 10.31 50.16 -23.87
N GLU A 187 9.02 50.00 -23.64
CA GLU A 187 8.48 49.12 -22.58
C GLU A 187 8.84 47.65 -22.81
N ASN A 188 8.75 47.16 -24.05
CA ASN A 188 9.12 45.78 -24.39
C ASN A 188 10.63 45.52 -24.24
N ASN A 189 11.48 46.46 -24.67
CA ASN A 189 12.94 46.35 -24.47
C ASN A 189 13.33 46.44 -22.99
N GLN A 190 12.62 47.24 -22.19
CA GLN A 190 12.78 47.27 -20.73
C GLN A 190 12.42 45.94 -20.07
N ILE A 191 11.41 45.20 -20.56
CA ILE A 191 11.05 43.88 -20.04
C ILE A 191 12.16 42.83 -20.29
N ILE A 192 12.82 42.86 -21.46
CA ILE A 192 13.96 41.95 -21.74
C ILE A 192 15.13 42.26 -20.84
N GLU A 193 15.55 43.53 -20.78
CA GLU A 193 16.71 43.95 -20.01
C GLU A 193 16.49 43.68 -18.51
N ALA A 194 15.27 43.88 -18.01
CA ALA A 194 14.90 43.53 -16.65
C ALA A 194 15.10 42.03 -16.34
N CYS A 195 14.79 41.13 -17.28
CA CYS A 195 14.92 39.67 -17.12
C CYS A 195 16.36 39.14 -17.18
N ASP A 196 17.32 39.94 -17.65
CA ASP A 196 18.74 39.59 -17.77
C ASP A 196 19.62 40.14 -16.64
N THR A 197 19.03 40.84 -15.67
CA THR A 197 19.75 41.36 -14.51
C THR A 197 20.26 40.23 -13.59
N PRO A 198 21.41 40.41 -12.91
CA PRO A 198 21.87 39.48 -11.89
C PRO A 198 20.81 39.23 -10.80
N GLU A 199 20.03 40.26 -10.45
CA GLU A 199 18.95 40.19 -9.46
C GLU A 199 17.83 39.24 -9.91
N THR A 200 17.35 39.36 -11.15
CA THR A 200 16.32 38.44 -11.67
C THR A 200 16.84 37.02 -11.83
N LEU A 201 18.10 36.84 -12.25
CA LEU A 201 18.74 35.52 -12.27
C LEU A 201 18.74 34.87 -10.87
N VAL A 202 19.10 35.63 -9.82
CA VAL A 202 19.04 35.16 -8.44
C VAL A 202 17.61 34.77 -8.07
N THR A 203 16.60 35.57 -8.39
CA THR A 203 15.20 35.20 -8.08
C THR A 203 14.74 33.93 -8.80
N HIS A 204 15.19 33.69 -10.03
CA HIS A 204 14.86 32.48 -10.79
C HIS A 204 15.54 31.24 -10.21
N ILE A 205 16.79 31.36 -9.75
CA ILE A 205 17.49 30.29 -9.04
C ILE A 205 16.80 29.98 -7.71
N LEU A 206 16.42 31.01 -6.94
CA LEU A 206 15.77 30.85 -5.64
C LEU A 206 14.45 30.09 -5.75
N ILE A 207 13.57 30.45 -6.69
CA ILE A 207 12.29 29.75 -6.86
C ILE A 207 12.47 28.30 -7.32
N SER A 208 13.47 28.03 -8.16
CA SER A 208 13.81 26.68 -8.61
C SER A 208 14.40 25.82 -7.51
N LEU A 209 15.27 26.37 -6.66
CA LEU A 209 15.80 25.66 -5.49
C LEU A 209 14.72 25.44 -4.43
N PHE A 210 13.83 26.41 -4.23
CA PHE A 210 12.66 26.27 -3.38
C PHE A 210 11.83 25.03 -3.77
N LEU A 211 11.47 24.92 -5.06
CA LEU A 211 10.70 23.78 -5.59
C LEU A 211 11.49 22.47 -5.57
N PHE A 212 12.81 22.52 -5.77
CA PHE A 212 13.65 21.34 -5.66
C PHE A 212 13.57 20.73 -4.26
N PHE A 213 13.87 21.53 -3.23
CA PHE A 213 13.86 21.05 -1.84
C PHE A 213 12.45 20.70 -1.36
N TRP A 214 11.44 21.39 -1.89
CA TRP A 214 10.04 21.05 -1.67
C TRP A 214 9.73 19.63 -2.18
N ASN A 215 9.93 19.37 -3.47
CA ASN A 215 9.66 18.07 -4.06
C ASN A 215 10.52 16.97 -3.42
N PHE A 216 11.77 17.28 -3.08
CA PHE A 216 12.64 16.31 -2.43
C PHE A 216 12.13 15.94 -1.04
N SER A 217 11.54 16.89 -0.32
CA SER A 217 10.89 16.58 0.95
C SER A 217 9.65 15.68 0.78
N ASP A 218 8.83 15.91 -0.24
CA ASP A 218 7.65 15.09 -0.53
C ASP A 218 8.04 13.66 -0.92
N GLU A 219 9.06 13.49 -1.78
CA GLU A 219 9.61 12.17 -2.15
C GLU A 219 10.13 11.42 -0.92
N LEU A 220 10.87 12.10 -0.02
CA LEU A 220 11.31 11.48 1.23
C LEU A 220 10.14 11.08 2.13
N ILE A 221 9.08 11.89 2.19
CA ILE A 221 7.88 11.57 2.98
C ILE A 221 7.15 10.35 2.38
N MET A 222 7.12 10.19 1.06
CA MET A 222 6.59 9.00 0.41
C MET A 222 7.43 7.76 0.75
N ASP A 223 8.75 7.82 0.59
CA ASP A 223 9.67 6.74 0.98
C ASP A 223 9.56 6.37 2.48
N ILE A 224 9.27 7.33 3.35
CA ILE A 224 9.00 7.10 4.78
C ILE A 224 7.72 6.31 5.00
N ARG A 225 6.66 6.60 4.22
CA ARG A 225 5.37 5.87 4.32
C ARG A 225 5.50 4.44 3.84
N ASP A 226 6.30 4.24 2.81
CA ASP A 226 6.51 2.93 2.19
C ASP A 226 7.67 2.15 2.86
N TYR A 227 8.32 2.73 3.88
CA TYR A 227 9.53 2.19 4.52
C TYR A 227 9.45 0.69 4.88
N GLU A 228 8.39 0.25 5.57
CA GLU A 228 8.27 -1.16 5.95
C GLU A 228 8.03 -2.07 4.74
N GLY A 229 7.25 -1.62 3.75
CA GLY A 229 6.99 -2.37 2.51
C GLY A 229 8.21 -2.47 1.62
N ASP A 230 8.95 -1.37 1.46
CA ASP A 230 10.20 -1.30 0.72
C ASP A 230 11.28 -2.18 1.36
N LYS A 231 11.39 -2.12 2.69
CA LYS A 231 12.32 -2.96 3.44
C LYS A 231 11.99 -4.45 3.32
N ALA A 232 10.71 -4.82 3.41
CA ALA A 232 10.26 -6.21 3.22
C ALA A 232 10.49 -6.71 1.78
N SER A 233 10.35 -5.82 0.80
CA SER A 233 10.53 -6.12 -0.63
C SER A 233 12.00 -6.04 -1.10
N GLY A 234 12.94 -5.73 -0.21
CA GLY A 234 14.36 -5.55 -0.56
C GLY A 234 14.68 -4.32 -1.41
N ILE A 235 13.78 -3.33 -1.46
CA ILE A 235 13.94 -2.09 -2.22
C ILE A 235 14.88 -1.14 -1.45
N ASN A 236 15.99 -0.78 -2.09
CA ASN A 236 17.05 0.02 -1.47
C ASN A 236 16.84 1.54 -1.61
N THR A 237 15.76 2.07 -1.04
CA THR A 237 15.52 3.54 -0.99
C THR A 237 16.48 4.25 -0.04
N LEU A 238 16.59 5.58 -0.14
CA LEU A 238 17.45 6.35 0.76
C LEU A 238 17.01 6.17 2.22
N VAL A 239 15.70 6.24 2.48
CA VAL A 239 15.12 6.12 3.81
C VAL A 239 15.37 4.73 4.40
N VAL A 240 15.30 3.66 3.59
CA VAL A 240 15.69 2.30 4.01
C VAL A 240 17.15 2.25 4.44
N LYS A 241 18.07 2.88 3.68
CA LYS A 241 19.51 2.89 3.99
C LYS A 241 19.87 3.68 5.25
N ILE A 242 19.28 4.86 5.44
CA ILE A 242 19.61 5.76 6.56
C ILE A 242 18.72 5.57 7.79
N GLY A 243 17.63 4.81 7.65
CA GLY A 243 16.62 4.58 8.66
C GLY A 243 15.52 5.64 8.69
N HIS A 244 14.30 5.23 9.03
CA HIS A 244 13.08 6.05 9.06
C HIS A 244 13.24 7.34 9.88
N LYS A 245 13.93 7.31 11.02
CA LYS A 245 14.14 8.50 11.88
C LYS A 245 15.00 9.56 11.19
N LEU A 246 16.11 9.16 10.57
CA LEU A 246 17.00 10.10 9.89
C LEU A 246 16.36 10.62 8.59
N GLY A 247 15.62 9.76 7.87
CA GLY A 247 14.80 10.17 6.73
C GLY A 247 13.79 11.26 7.11
N PHE A 248 13.09 11.11 8.24
CA PHE A 248 12.16 12.12 8.74
C PHE A 248 12.87 13.45 9.04
N LEU A 249 13.98 13.42 9.78
CA LEU A 249 14.77 14.63 10.07
C LEU A 249 15.26 15.33 8.79
N LEU A 250 15.69 14.55 7.79
CA LEU A 250 16.11 15.08 6.48
C LEU A 250 14.94 15.74 5.75
N SER A 251 13.75 15.13 5.76
CA SER A 251 12.55 15.72 5.15
C SER A 251 12.17 17.06 5.81
N CYS A 252 12.24 17.14 7.14
CA CYS A 252 12.01 18.39 7.88
C CYS A 252 13.05 19.46 7.53
N LEU A 253 14.32 19.08 7.43
CA LEU A 253 15.39 19.98 7.03
C LEU A 253 15.14 20.54 5.62
N CYS A 254 14.74 19.71 4.67
CA CYS A 254 14.42 20.14 3.31
C CYS A 254 13.25 21.14 3.28
N ILE A 255 12.23 20.94 4.11
CA ILE A 255 11.09 21.87 4.23
C ILE A 255 11.52 23.21 4.81
N VAL A 256 12.38 23.20 5.83
CA VAL A 256 12.94 24.45 6.39
C VAL A 256 13.77 25.20 5.34
N ILE A 257 14.65 24.49 4.61
CA ILE A 257 15.44 25.08 3.53
C ILE A 257 14.52 25.65 2.45
N SER A 258 13.50 24.90 2.04
CA SER A 258 12.49 25.34 1.08
C SER A 258 11.79 26.62 1.55
N PHE A 259 11.33 26.67 2.81
CA PHE A 259 10.71 27.86 3.38
C PHE A 259 11.64 29.08 3.39
N VAL A 260 12.91 28.91 3.77
CA VAL A 260 13.90 30.00 3.76
C VAL A 260 14.13 30.53 2.34
N LEU A 261 14.27 29.64 1.35
CA LEU A 261 14.42 30.01 -0.06
C LEU A 261 13.19 30.75 -0.59
N PHE A 262 11.99 30.33 -0.18
CA PHE A 262 10.75 31.00 -0.51
C PHE A 262 10.69 32.41 0.09
N VAL A 263 11.00 32.58 1.38
CA VAL A 263 11.06 33.91 2.02
C VAL A 263 12.07 34.80 1.30
N ALA A 264 13.28 34.30 1.02
CA ALA A 264 14.28 35.04 0.26
C ALA A 264 13.77 35.48 -1.12
N TYR A 265 13.08 34.60 -1.85
CA TYR A 265 12.43 34.94 -3.11
C TYR A 265 11.38 36.06 -2.95
N THR A 266 10.55 36.02 -1.90
CA THR A 266 9.52 37.04 -1.68
C THR A 266 10.10 38.42 -1.39
N LEU A 267 11.16 38.49 -0.58
CA LEU A 267 11.84 39.74 -0.23
C LEU A 267 12.51 40.39 -1.45
N LEU A 268 13.10 39.58 -2.33
CA LEU A 268 13.81 40.07 -3.52
C LEU A 268 12.86 40.37 -4.70
N SER A 269 11.70 39.71 -4.78
CA SER A 269 10.86 39.82 -5.98
C SER A 269 9.87 40.98 -6.00
N ASN A 270 9.70 41.72 -4.90
CA ASN A 270 8.95 42.99 -4.65
C ASN A 270 7.56 43.21 -5.32
N LYS A 271 7.06 42.33 -6.19
CA LYS A 271 5.82 42.45 -6.99
C LYS A 271 5.08 41.13 -7.26
N ARG A 272 5.52 39.98 -6.73
CA ARG A 272 5.02 38.64 -7.13
C ARG A 272 4.06 37.95 -6.13
N GLN A 273 3.07 38.67 -5.61
CA GLN A 273 2.12 38.20 -4.59
C GLN A 273 1.27 36.97 -5.01
N LEU A 274 1.01 36.73 -6.29
CA LEU A 274 0.19 35.59 -6.75
C LEU A 274 0.91 34.24 -6.69
N VAL A 275 2.24 34.22 -6.89
CA VAL A 275 3.07 33.02 -6.68
C VAL A 275 3.00 32.57 -5.22
N ILE A 276 3.02 33.56 -4.32
CA ILE A 276 2.97 33.34 -2.87
C ILE A 276 1.66 32.65 -2.48
N VAL A 277 0.53 33.11 -3.02
CA VAL A 277 -0.79 32.52 -2.76
C VAL A 277 -0.87 31.10 -3.32
N TYR A 278 -0.42 30.87 -4.55
CA TYR A 278 -0.43 29.53 -5.17
C TYR A 278 0.44 28.53 -4.38
N ILE A 279 1.67 28.90 -4.04
CA ILE A 279 2.60 28.07 -3.26
C ILE A 279 2.06 27.82 -1.84
N SER A 280 1.40 28.80 -1.23
CA SER A 280 0.84 28.65 0.12
C SER A 280 -0.37 27.69 0.15
N ILE A 281 -1.25 27.77 -0.86
CA ILE A 281 -2.47 26.97 -0.93
C ILE A 281 -2.22 25.55 -1.46
N PHE A 282 -1.46 25.43 -2.55
CA PHE A 282 -1.24 24.15 -3.23
C PHE A 282 0.09 23.48 -2.88
N GLY A 283 1.02 24.20 -2.24
CA GLY A 283 2.28 23.66 -1.71
C GLY A 283 2.21 23.44 -0.21
N PHE A 284 2.38 24.50 0.59
CA PHE A 284 2.59 24.41 2.04
C PHE A 284 1.49 23.65 2.81
N ALA A 285 0.22 23.93 2.53
CA ALA A 285 -0.87 23.30 3.27
C ALA A 285 -0.91 21.76 3.11
N PRO A 286 -0.86 21.18 1.89
CA PRO A 286 -0.73 19.74 1.70
C PRO A 286 0.46 19.09 2.42
N ALA A 287 1.70 19.56 2.25
CA ALA A 287 2.83 18.88 2.89
C ALA A 287 2.87 19.06 4.41
N CYS A 288 2.41 20.20 4.95
CA CYS A 288 2.21 20.34 6.39
C CYS A 288 1.17 19.34 6.91
N LEU A 289 0.06 19.14 6.20
CA LEU A 289 -0.94 18.11 6.57
C LEU A 289 -0.37 16.69 6.46
N LEU A 290 0.44 16.40 5.45
CA LEU A 290 1.08 15.09 5.27
C LEU A 290 2.16 14.84 6.33
N LEU A 291 2.94 15.87 6.72
CA LEU A 291 3.88 15.81 7.83
C LEU A 291 3.17 15.61 9.16
N ILE A 292 2.04 16.32 9.39
CA ILE A 292 1.22 16.12 10.59
C ILE A 292 0.67 14.68 10.60
N ASP A 293 0.25 14.14 9.46
CA ASP A 293 -0.20 12.74 9.36
C ASP A 293 0.96 11.75 9.64
N CYS A 294 2.13 11.97 9.05
CA CYS A 294 3.32 11.14 9.30
C CYS A 294 3.80 11.25 10.75
N TRP A 295 3.82 12.45 11.32
CA TRP A 295 4.18 12.69 12.72
C TRP A 295 3.15 12.07 13.67
N LYS A 296 1.84 12.16 13.37
CA LYS A 296 0.79 11.45 14.10
C LYS A 296 0.96 9.94 14.00
N LYS A 297 1.29 9.39 12.83
CA LYS A 297 1.59 7.96 12.65
C LYS A 297 2.83 7.53 13.43
N GLN A 298 3.88 8.35 13.46
CA GLN A 298 5.12 8.06 14.18
C GLN A 298 4.94 8.19 15.70
N LEU A 299 4.18 9.20 16.16
CA LEU A 299 3.71 9.29 17.55
C LEU A 299 2.87 8.08 17.90
N ASN A 300 1.91 7.72 17.05
CA ASN A 300 1.08 6.53 17.24
C ASN A 300 1.94 5.26 17.25
N GLN A 301 2.99 5.11 16.45
CA GLN A 301 3.92 3.96 16.55
C GLN A 301 4.69 3.96 17.88
N SER A 302 5.13 5.13 18.37
CA SER A 302 5.83 5.24 19.67
C SER A 302 4.92 5.12 20.90
N VAL A 303 3.63 5.45 20.75
CA VAL A 303 2.57 5.29 21.76
C VAL A 303 1.99 3.87 21.71
N VAL A 304 1.85 3.27 20.53
CA VAL A 304 1.46 1.86 20.33
C VAL A 304 2.54 0.91 20.85
N ALA A 305 3.82 1.29 20.75
CA ALA A 305 4.91 0.56 21.41
C ALA A 305 4.88 0.67 22.96
N LYS A 306 4.03 1.53 23.53
CA LYS A 306 3.87 1.72 24.98
C LYS A 306 2.45 1.47 25.52
N SER A 307 1.45 1.29 24.67
CA SER A 307 0.17 0.71 25.05
C SER A 307 0.38 -0.79 25.21
N VAL A 308 -0.11 -1.38 26.30
CA VAL A 308 -0.16 -2.83 26.51
C VAL A 308 -0.54 -3.52 25.20
N SER A 309 0.37 -4.34 24.66
CA SER A 309 0.14 -5.02 23.40
C SER A 309 -1.15 -5.85 23.51
N ARG A 310 -2.14 -5.60 22.63
CA ARG A 310 -3.39 -6.37 22.60
C ARG A 310 -3.15 -7.84 22.28
N ILE A 311 -2.06 -8.13 21.56
CA ILE A 311 -1.58 -9.46 21.19
C ILE A 311 -0.32 -9.76 22.02
N VAL A 312 -0.36 -10.79 22.86
CA VAL A 312 0.79 -11.23 23.65
C VAL A 312 1.40 -12.47 23.00
N ASP A 313 2.69 -12.41 22.70
CA ASP A 313 3.45 -13.59 22.28
C ASP A 313 3.74 -14.50 23.48
N VAL A 314 3.32 -15.76 23.35
CA VAL A 314 3.55 -16.81 24.33
C VAL A 314 4.63 -17.74 23.81
N TRP A 315 5.63 -17.96 24.66
CA TRP A 315 6.80 -18.80 24.47
C TRP A 315 6.90 -19.76 25.65
N SER A 316 7.86 -20.69 25.60
CA SER A 316 8.09 -21.66 26.67
C SER A 316 8.29 -21.02 28.06
N TYR A 317 8.97 -19.87 28.15
CA TYR A 317 9.31 -19.24 29.42
C TYR A 317 8.16 -18.46 30.09
N ASN A 318 7.13 -18.05 29.34
CA ASN A 318 5.96 -17.33 29.88
C ASN A 318 4.64 -18.10 29.70
N LEU A 319 4.69 -19.34 29.21
CA LEU A 319 3.51 -20.15 28.95
C LEU A 319 2.57 -20.27 30.15
N GLU A 320 3.10 -20.61 31.32
CA GLU A 320 2.28 -20.86 32.52
C GLU A 320 1.62 -19.56 33.02
N GLU A 321 2.36 -18.45 33.05
CA GLU A 321 1.84 -17.14 33.45
C GLU A 321 0.69 -16.68 32.54
N GLU A 322 0.86 -16.86 31.22
CA GLU A 322 -0.16 -16.45 30.25
C GLU A 322 -1.36 -17.39 30.25
N MET A 323 -1.15 -18.70 30.43
CA MET A 323 -2.24 -19.66 30.59
C MET A 323 -3.08 -19.35 31.84
N ASP A 324 -2.48 -18.95 32.96
CA ASP A 324 -3.22 -18.51 34.15
C ASP A 324 -4.13 -17.29 33.88
N LYS A 325 -3.72 -16.38 32.98
CA LYS A 325 -4.55 -15.24 32.56
C LYS A 325 -5.67 -15.69 31.64
N VAL A 326 -5.38 -16.61 30.71
CA VAL A 326 -6.35 -17.22 29.81
C VAL A 326 -7.46 -17.96 30.59
N CYS A 327 -7.09 -18.73 31.63
CA CYS A 327 -8.06 -19.43 32.47
C CYS A 327 -9.03 -18.48 33.19
N LYS A 328 -8.59 -17.26 33.53
CA LYS A 328 -9.44 -16.26 34.19
C LYS A 328 -10.33 -15.52 33.19
N ILE A 329 -9.79 -15.21 32.00
CA ILE A 329 -10.49 -14.34 31.05
C ILE A 329 -11.65 -15.05 30.35
N VAL A 330 -11.57 -16.37 30.18
CA VAL A 330 -12.63 -17.15 29.52
C VAL A 330 -13.97 -17.11 30.26
N GLU A 331 -13.95 -16.89 31.59
CA GLU A 331 -15.18 -16.78 32.39
C GLU A 331 -16.01 -15.55 32.00
N ASP A 332 -15.35 -14.41 31.77
CA ASP A 332 -16.00 -13.15 31.40
C ASP A 332 -16.15 -12.99 29.87
N PHE A 333 -15.26 -13.62 29.09
CA PHE A 333 -15.16 -13.49 27.63
C PHE A 333 -15.20 -14.88 26.95
N PRO A 334 -16.36 -15.55 26.91
CA PRO A 334 -16.47 -16.96 26.51
C PRO A 334 -16.43 -17.21 25.00
N TYR A 335 -16.40 -16.16 24.15
CA TYR A 335 -16.25 -16.32 22.70
C TYR A 335 -14.76 -16.30 22.33
N VAL A 336 -14.25 -17.45 21.90
CA VAL A 336 -12.84 -17.69 21.59
C VAL A 336 -12.67 -17.82 20.09
N ALA A 337 -12.17 -16.77 19.45
CA ALA A 337 -11.78 -16.83 18.05
C ALA A 337 -10.39 -17.43 17.90
N MET A 338 -10.21 -18.29 16.91
CA MET A 338 -8.98 -19.05 16.73
C MET A 338 -8.48 -19.03 15.28
N ASP A 339 -7.16 -19.20 15.13
CA ASP A 339 -6.51 -19.48 13.85
C ASP A 339 -5.18 -20.21 14.10
N THR A 340 -4.68 -21.00 13.15
CA THR A 340 -3.39 -21.68 13.27
C THR A 340 -2.47 -21.45 12.07
N GLU A 341 -1.18 -21.40 12.33
CA GLU A 341 -0.16 -21.43 11.28
C GLU A 341 0.60 -22.76 11.35
N PHE A 342 0.77 -23.39 10.19
CA PHE A 342 1.39 -24.69 10.06
C PHE A 342 2.11 -24.82 8.71
N PRO A 343 3.00 -25.81 8.52
CA PRO A 343 3.92 -25.84 7.37
C PRO A 343 3.27 -26.37 6.08
N GLY A 344 2.02 -25.99 5.83
CA GLY A 344 1.30 -26.27 4.60
C GLY A 344 0.79 -27.70 4.45
N ILE A 345 0.66 -28.12 3.19
CA ILE A 345 0.13 -29.42 2.76
C ILE A 345 1.21 -30.08 1.90
N ILE A 346 1.66 -31.26 2.30
CA ILE A 346 2.76 -32.00 1.64
C ILE A 346 2.27 -33.17 0.76
N GLY A 347 0.99 -33.54 0.87
CA GLY A 347 0.44 -34.61 0.05
C GLY A 347 -1.08 -34.68 0.07
N LYS A 348 -1.63 -35.50 -0.82
CA LYS A 348 -3.07 -35.78 -0.94
C LYS A 348 -3.33 -37.26 -0.67
N ALA A 349 -4.50 -37.57 -0.12
CA ALA A 349 -4.89 -38.97 0.07
C ALA A 349 -5.03 -39.69 -1.28
N VAL A 350 -4.57 -40.93 -1.35
CA VAL A 350 -4.64 -41.77 -2.56
C VAL A 350 -5.66 -42.88 -2.32
N GLY A 351 -6.62 -43.04 -3.23
CA GLY A 351 -7.65 -44.07 -3.13
C GLY A 351 -8.96 -43.68 -3.79
N LYS A 352 -9.99 -44.51 -3.58
CA LYS A 352 -11.39 -44.20 -3.88
C LYS A 352 -12.06 -43.75 -2.59
N PHE A 353 -12.90 -42.72 -2.68
CA PHE A 353 -13.59 -42.14 -1.53
C PHE A 353 -15.08 -42.03 -1.82
N ASP A 354 -15.89 -42.27 -0.79
CA ASP A 354 -17.35 -42.27 -0.91
C ASP A 354 -17.93 -40.88 -1.20
N SER A 355 -17.20 -39.82 -0.79
CA SER A 355 -17.59 -38.43 -1.02
C SER A 355 -16.37 -37.50 -1.09
N LEU A 356 -16.59 -36.27 -1.56
CA LEU A 356 -15.57 -35.22 -1.55
C LEU A 356 -15.18 -34.82 -0.12
N SER A 357 -16.13 -34.81 0.83
CA SER A 357 -15.84 -34.49 2.23
C SER A 357 -14.99 -35.58 2.90
N GLU A 358 -15.21 -36.86 2.54
CA GLU A 358 -14.33 -37.95 2.98
C GLU A 358 -12.93 -37.83 2.39
N PHE A 359 -12.80 -37.52 1.10
CA PHE A 359 -11.50 -37.25 0.48
C PHE A 359 -10.73 -36.10 1.16
N ARG A 360 -11.45 -35.01 1.47
CA ARG A 360 -10.88 -33.86 2.18
C ARG A 360 -10.44 -34.24 3.59
N TYR A 361 -11.24 -35.00 4.32
CA TYR A 361 -10.88 -35.50 5.65
C TYR A 361 -9.62 -36.37 5.60
N GLN A 362 -9.56 -37.34 4.69
CA GLN A 362 -8.40 -38.23 4.56
C GLN A 362 -7.13 -37.47 4.16
N THR A 363 -7.26 -36.42 3.35
CA THR A 363 -6.15 -35.53 3.00
C THR A 363 -5.70 -34.71 4.21
N LEU A 364 -6.62 -34.14 4.98
CA LEU A 364 -6.32 -33.43 6.22
C LEU A 364 -5.60 -34.34 7.21
N LYS A 365 -6.15 -35.53 7.50
CA LYS A 365 -5.55 -36.52 8.38
C LYS A 365 -4.13 -36.86 7.96
N PHE A 366 -3.90 -37.12 6.68
CA PHE A 366 -2.57 -37.45 6.16
C PHE A 366 -1.53 -36.37 6.50
N ASN A 367 -1.88 -35.10 6.32
CA ASN A 367 -0.96 -33.99 6.55
C ASN A 367 -0.82 -33.66 8.04
N VAL A 368 -1.93 -33.51 8.76
CA VAL A 368 -1.93 -33.15 10.19
C VAL A 368 -1.17 -34.20 11.01
N ASP A 369 -1.31 -35.50 10.73
CA ASP A 369 -0.56 -36.53 11.47
C ASP A 369 0.96 -36.40 11.30
N ARG A 370 1.43 -35.90 10.15
CA ARG A 370 2.86 -35.85 9.78
C ARG A 370 3.53 -34.51 10.07
N LEU A 371 2.75 -33.43 10.07
CA LEU A 371 3.24 -32.08 10.25
C LEU A 371 3.08 -31.61 11.70
N LYS A 372 3.86 -30.60 12.08
CA LYS A 372 3.77 -29.96 13.39
C LYS A 372 3.15 -28.58 13.24
N ILE A 373 2.33 -28.19 14.21
CA ILE A 373 1.81 -26.82 14.32
C ILE A 373 2.96 -25.84 14.62
N ILE A 374 2.88 -24.61 14.11
CA ILE A 374 3.89 -23.56 14.32
C ILE A 374 3.34 -22.46 15.23
N GLN A 375 2.12 -21.97 14.97
CA GLN A 375 1.44 -21.01 15.85
C GLN A 375 -0.03 -21.35 16.06
N LEU A 376 -0.56 -20.91 17.21
CA LEU A 376 -1.98 -20.83 17.50
C LEU A 376 -2.30 -19.43 18.03
N GLY A 377 -3.33 -18.80 17.49
CA GLY A 377 -3.86 -17.53 17.98
C GLY A 377 -5.20 -17.76 18.66
N LEU A 378 -5.37 -17.21 19.86
CA LEU A 378 -6.64 -17.22 20.59
C LEU A 378 -7.02 -15.78 20.93
N THR A 379 -8.19 -15.34 20.49
CA THR A 379 -8.77 -14.03 20.82
C THR A 379 -10.06 -14.19 21.60
N PHE A 380 -10.19 -13.43 22.69
CA PHE A 380 -11.29 -13.51 23.64
C PHE A 380 -12.25 -12.34 23.49
N SER A 381 -13.55 -12.62 23.52
CA SER A 381 -14.63 -11.66 23.40
C SER A 381 -15.86 -12.08 24.21
N ASP A 382 -16.69 -11.12 24.61
CA ASP A 382 -17.97 -11.40 25.23
C ASP A 382 -19.04 -11.71 24.16
N SER A 383 -20.27 -11.99 24.61
CA SER A 383 -21.38 -12.31 23.71
C SER A 383 -21.82 -11.14 22.82
N GLU A 384 -21.40 -9.91 23.10
CA GLU A 384 -21.67 -8.73 22.25
C GLU A 384 -20.49 -8.37 21.34
N GLY A 385 -19.39 -9.14 21.38
CA GLY A 385 -18.18 -8.90 20.60
C GLY A 385 -17.26 -7.84 21.20
N LYS A 386 -17.46 -7.47 22.46
CA LYS A 386 -16.55 -6.60 23.20
C LYS A 386 -15.32 -7.39 23.60
N LEU A 387 -14.16 -6.79 23.38
CA LEU A 387 -12.87 -7.33 23.77
C LEU A 387 -12.50 -6.89 25.19
N PRO A 388 -11.73 -7.68 25.95
CA PRO A 388 -11.22 -7.28 27.26
C PRO A 388 -10.32 -6.04 27.18
N GLU A 389 -10.23 -5.32 28.29
CA GLU A 389 -9.31 -4.19 28.44
C GLU A 389 -7.87 -4.70 28.56
N GLY A 390 -6.96 -4.16 27.73
CA GLY A 390 -5.58 -4.62 27.64
C GLY A 390 -5.40 -5.78 26.67
N THR A 391 -4.85 -6.90 27.15
CA THR A 391 -4.59 -8.10 26.36
C THR A 391 -5.91 -8.81 26.04
N CYS A 392 -6.18 -8.98 24.75
CA CYS A 392 -7.34 -9.74 24.26
C CYS A 392 -6.96 -10.95 23.42
N THR A 393 -5.71 -11.05 23.02
CA THR A 393 -5.23 -12.06 22.08
C THR A 393 -3.91 -12.65 22.55
N TRP A 394 -3.81 -13.97 22.51
CA TRP A 394 -2.58 -14.72 22.80
C TRP A 394 -2.12 -15.43 21.54
N GLN A 395 -0.83 -15.27 21.21
CA GLN A 395 -0.16 -15.92 20.10
C GLN A 395 0.84 -16.93 20.63
N PHE A 396 0.46 -18.20 20.63
CA PHE A 396 1.30 -19.31 21.10
C PHE A 396 2.26 -19.74 20.00
N ASN A 397 3.55 -19.69 20.27
CA ASN A 397 4.62 -20.07 19.34
C ASN A 397 5.17 -21.45 19.71
N PHE A 398 4.88 -22.47 18.90
CA PHE A 398 5.25 -23.86 19.18
C PHE A 398 6.62 -24.23 18.64
N LYS A 399 7.29 -25.14 19.34
CA LYS A 399 8.61 -25.64 18.96
C LYS A 399 8.57 -26.34 17.59
N PHE A 400 9.31 -25.78 16.64
CA PHE A 400 9.46 -26.26 15.27
C PHE A 400 10.91 -26.10 14.80
N ASN A 401 11.45 -27.09 14.10
CA ASN A 401 12.82 -27.05 13.59
C ASN A 401 12.85 -27.31 12.08
N ILE A 402 13.07 -26.25 11.30
CA ILE A 402 13.19 -26.30 9.83
C ILE A 402 14.28 -27.25 9.31
N ASN A 403 15.24 -27.67 10.14
CA ASN A 403 16.29 -28.59 9.70
C ASN A 403 15.91 -30.07 9.87
N VAL A 404 14.81 -30.36 10.58
CA VAL A 404 14.43 -31.72 11.00
C VAL A 404 12.98 -32.03 10.66
N ASP A 405 12.09 -31.06 10.85
CA ASP A 405 10.65 -31.23 10.67
C ASP A 405 10.27 -31.12 9.19
N ILE A 406 9.21 -31.83 8.81
CA ILE A 406 8.71 -31.85 7.42
C ILE A 406 7.88 -30.58 7.19
N TYR A 407 8.01 -29.98 6.00
CA TYR A 407 7.26 -28.81 5.59
C TYR A 407 7.11 -28.68 4.08
N ALA A 408 6.14 -27.86 3.65
CA ALA A 408 6.07 -27.33 2.29
C ALA A 408 6.89 -26.02 2.20
N GLN A 409 7.78 -25.92 1.20
CA GLN A 409 8.70 -24.79 1.07
C GLN A 409 7.96 -23.46 0.95
N ASP A 410 6.95 -23.38 0.08
CA ASP A 410 6.16 -22.17 -0.14
C ASP A 410 5.50 -21.65 1.15
N SER A 411 5.11 -22.55 2.06
CA SER A 411 4.53 -22.19 3.36
C SER A 411 5.58 -21.63 4.31
N ILE A 412 6.76 -22.23 4.41
CA ILE A 412 7.85 -21.67 5.23
C ILE A 412 8.31 -20.32 4.70
N ASP A 413 8.39 -20.16 3.39
CA ASP A 413 8.72 -18.88 2.77
C ASP A 413 7.66 -17.85 3.14
N LEU A 414 6.36 -18.14 2.95
CA LEU A 414 5.26 -17.24 3.32
C LEU A 414 5.32 -16.84 4.81
N LEU A 415 5.48 -17.81 5.71
CA LEU A 415 5.55 -17.57 7.15
C LEU A 415 6.78 -16.73 7.54
N THR A 416 7.92 -16.97 6.90
CA THR A 416 9.15 -16.18 7.11
C THR A 416 8.93 -14.73 6.67
N HIS A 417 8.33 -14.51 5.48
CA HIS A 417 7.99 -13.17 5.01
C HIS A 417 6.95 -12.48 5.90
N SER A 418 6.09 -13.26 6.56
CA SER A 418 5.07 -12.78 7.51
C SER A 418 5.65 -12.50 8.89
N GLY A 419 6.96 -12.66 9.08
CA GLY A 419 7.68 -12.24 10.28
C GLY A 419 7.87 -13.34 11.34
N ILE A 420 7.64 -14.61 11.02
CA ILE A 420 7.92 -15.72 11.94
C ILE A 420 9.44 -15.95 12.04
N ASP A 421 9.97 -15.79 13.25
CA ASP A 421 11.37 -16.06 13.56
C ASP A 421 11.57 -17.55 13.90
N PHE A 422 11.85 -18.35 12.86
CA PHE A 422 12.14 -19.78 13.01
C PHE A 422 13.38 -20.08 13.87
N LYS A 423 14.34 -19.14 14.00
CA LYS A 423 15.49 -19.35 14.89
C LYS A 423 15.07 -19.27 16.34
N LYS A 424 14.25 -18.27 16.67
CA LYS A 424 13.67 -18.12 18.01
C LYS A 424 12.74 -19.27 18.37
N ILE A 425 11.93 -19.75 17.42
CA ILE A 425 11.04 -20.89 17.64
C ILE A 425 11.81 -22.16 18.05
N ILE A 426 13.01 -22.39 17.48
CA ILE A 426 13.84 -23.55 17.83
C ILE A 426 14.26 -23.49 19.31
N THR A 427 14.62 -22.32 19.81
CA THR A 427 15.16 -22.14 21.17
C THR A 427 14.06 -21.98 22.21
N ASP A 428 13.05 -21.16 21.92
CA ASP A 428 12.10 -20.63 22.89
C ASP A 428 10.68 -21.19 22.68
N GLY A 429 10.44 -21.94 21.61
CA GLY A 429 9.13 -22.48 21.26
C GLY A 429 8.54 -23.39 22.33
N ILE A 430 7.21 -23.31 22.47
CA ILE A 430 6.42 -24.08 23.42
C ILE A 430 6.48 -25.57 23.08
N ASP A 431 6.67 -26.41 24.10
CA ASP A 431 6.43 -27.86 23.98
C ASP A 431 4.92 -28.12 23.79
N PRO A 432 4.48 -28.69 22.65
CA PRO A 432 3.06 -28.95 22.40
C PRO A 432 2.39 -29.80 23.48
N ASN A 433 3.11 -30.74 24.10
CA ASN A 433 2.54 -31.58 25.16
C ASN A 433 2.26 -30.78 26.43
N ARG A 434 3.15 -29.86 26.80
CA ARG A 434 2.95 -28.98 27.96
C ARG A 434 1.79 -28.02 27.72
N PHE A 435 1.66 -27.48 26.51
CA PHE A 435 0.49 -26.69 26.14
C PHE A 435 -0.80 -27.50 26.21
N ALA A 436 -0.82 -28.74 25.70
CA ALA A 436 -2.00 -29.61 25.76
C ALA A 436 -2.48 -29.86 27.19
N GLU A 437 -1.56 -30.15 28.11
CA GLU A 437 -1.86 -30.35 29.53
C GLU A 437 -2.55 -29.12 30.15
N LEU A 438 -2.01 -27.93 29.90
CA LEU A 438 -2.57 -26.67 30.40
C LEU A 438 -3.91 -26.35 29.75
N LEU A 439 -4.05 -26.59 28.43
CA LEU A 439 -5.28 -26.33 27.70
C LEU A 439 -6.44 -27.20 28.22
N ILE A 440 -6.22 -28.49 28.49
CA ILE A 440 -7.24 -29.40 29.01
C ILE A 440 -7.82 -28.92 30.35
N SER A 441 -6.99 -28.33 31.21
CA SER A 441 -7.38 -27.85 32.53
C SER A 441 -7.77 -26.37 32.58
N SER A 442 -7.78 -25.68 31.43
CA SER A 442 -7.98 -24.22 31.35
C SER A 442 -9.43 -23.75 31.39
N GLY A 443 -10.39 -24.67 31.18
CA GLY A 443 -11.80 -24.32 30.97
C GLY A 443 -12.17 -23.91 29.53
N LEU A 444 -11.21 -23.85 28.61
CA LEU A 444 -11.45 -23.54 27.17
C LEU A 444 -12.09 -24.69 26.39
N VAL A 445 -11.73 -25.92 26.74
CA VAL A 445 -12.19 -27.15 26.09
C VAL A 445 -13.02 -27.96 27.07
N LEU A 446 -13.84 -28.90 26.57
CA LEU A 446 -14.75 -29.72 27.38
C LEU A 446 -15.76 -28.86 28.18
N ASN A 447 -16.10 -27.66 27.66
CA ASN A 447 -16.93 -26.68 28.35
C ASN A 447 -18.03 -26.14 27.43
N ASP A 448 -19.29 -26.43 27.76
CA ASP A 448 -20.48 -26.01 27.01
C ASP A 448 -20.74 -24.50 27.07
N SER A 449 -20.05 -23.77 27.96
CA SER A 449 -20.17 -22.31 28.08
C SER A 449 -19.26 -21.55 27.13
N VAL A 450 -18.33 -22.23 26.44
CA VAL A 450 -17.36 -21.61 25.54
C VAL A 450 -17.82 -21.76 24.09
N TYR A 451 -17.71 -20.67 23.33
CA TYR A 451 -18.06 -20.61 21.91
C TYR A 451 -16.81 -20.38 21.08
N TRP A 452 -16.43 -21.38 20.29
CA TRP A 452 -15.29 -21.30 19.40
C TRP A 452 -15.69 -20.71 18.04
N VAL A 453 -14.91 -19.74 17.57
CA VAL A 453 -15.16 -19.01 16.32
C VAL A 453 -13.95 -19.15 15.42
N SER A 454 -14.15 -19.55 14.17
CA SER A 454 -13.04 -19.89 13.28
C SER A 454 -13.35 -19.54 11.82
N PHE A 455 -12.36 -19.66 10.94
CA PHE A 455 -12.55 -19.42 9.51
C PHE A 455 -11.89 -20.52 8.67
N HIS A 456 -12.68 -21.31 7.94
CA HIS A 456 -12.16 -22.38 7.08
C HIS A 456 -11.30 -23.40 7.86
N SER A 457 -11.84 -23.86 8.97
CA SER A 457 -11.05 -24.27 10.13
C SER A 457 -10.79 -25.77 10.29
N SER A 458 -10.99 -26.53 9.21
CA SER A 458 -10.84 -27.99 9.24
C SER A 458 -9.44 -28.39 9.74
N TYR A 459 -8.38 -27.78 9.20
CA TYR A 459 -7.01 -28.07 9.63
C TYR A 459 -6.72 -27.59 11.05
N ASP A 460 -7.24 -26.43 11.46
CA ASP A 460 -7.03 -25.87 12.79
C ASP A 460 -7.53 -26.82 13.88
N PHE A 461 -8.77 -27.27 13.77
CA PHE A 461 -9.33 -28.27 14.67
C PHE A 461 -8.63 -29.62 14.54
N GLY A 462 -8.16 -29.98 13.35
CA GLY A 462 -7.27 -31.14 13.16
C GLY A 462 -6.03 -31.07 14.04
N TYR A 463 -5.31 -29.94 14.03
CA TYR A 463 -4.12 -29.77 14.87
C TYR A 463 -4.46 -29.75 16.35
N LEU A 464 -5.55 -29.07 16.76
CA LEU A 464 -5.96 -29.03 18.16
C LEU A 464 -6.36 -30.42 18.69
N ILE A 465 -7.10 -31.22 17.92
CA ILE A 465 -7.45 -32.59 18.31
C ILE A 465 -6.21 -33.48 18.39
N LYS A 466 -5.29 -33.38 17.44
CA LYS A 466 -4.00 -34.07 17.51
C LYS A 466 -3.23 -33.69 18.78
N LEU A 467 -3.22 -32.40 19.11
CA LEU A 467 -2.51 -31.86 20.27
C LEU A 467 -3.14 -32.36 21.58
N LEU A 468 -4.46 -32.24 21.74
CA LEU A 468 -5.20 -32.62 22.94
C LEU A 468 -5.19 -34.13 23.18
N THR A 469 -5.28 -34.93 22.12
CA THR A 469 -5.29 -36.40 22.24
C THR A 469 -3.91 -37.02 22.29
N THR A 470 -2.87 -36.29 21.86
CA THR A 470 -1.50 -36.79 21.64
C THR A 470 -1.43 -38.03 20.74
N ARG A 471 -2.45 -38.21 19.89
CA ARG A 471 -2.65 -39.37 19.01
C ARG A 471 -2.80 -38.91 17.56
N GLN A 472 -2.66 -39.86 16.64
CA GLN A 472 -3.10 -39.65 15.26
C GLN A 472 -4.61 -39.41 15.22
N LEU A 473 -5.06 -38.63 14.23
CA LEU A 473 -6.48 -38.36 14.04
C LEU A 473 -7.28 -39.66 13.75
N PRO A 474 -8.59 -39.72 14.04
CA PRO A 474 -9.39 -40.92 13.81
C PRO A 474 -9.38 -41.42 12.37
N MET A 475 -9.65 -42.71 12.14
CA MET A 475 -9.64 -43.25 10.77
C MET A 475 -10.80 -42.74 9.92
N THR A 476 -11.93 -42.39 10.54
CA THR A 476 -13.15 -41.96 9.84
C THR A 476 -13.49 -40.52 10.19
N LYS A 477 -14.09 -39.80 9.22
CA LYS A 477 -14.57 -38.44 9.41
C LYS A 477 -15.56 -38.33 10.58
N ASN A 478 -16.45 -39.32 10.73
CA ASN A 478 -17.47 -39.31 11.78
C ASN A 478 -16.84 -39.37 13.18
N GLN A 479 -15.86 -40.25 13.41
CA GLN A 479 -15.15 -40.32 14.69
C GLN A 479 -14.35 -39.04 14.97
N PHE A 480 -13.84 -38.36 13.93
CA PHE A 480 -13.22 -37.05 14.10
C PHE A 480 -14.22 -36.00 14.60
N PHE A 481 -15.43 -35.95 14.03
CA PHE A 481 -16.48 -35.07 14.54
C PHE A 481 -16.92 -35.42 15.97
N GLU A 482 -17.01 -36.71 16.31
CA GLU A 482 -17.28 -37.15 17.70
C GLU A 482 -16.23 -36.58 18.66
N TRP A 483 -14.93 -36.78 18.37
CA TRP A 483 -13.87 -36.23 19.21
C TRP A 483 -13.88 -34.70 19.24
N MET A 484 -14.14 -34.07 18.10
CA MET A 484 -14.21 -32.62 18.01
C MET A 484 -15.33 -32.05 18.88
N TRP A 485 -16.53 -32.61 18.84
CA TRP A 485 -17.66 -32.13 19.63
C TRP A 485 -17.48 -32.39 21.12
N ASP A 486 -16.79 -33.47 21.51
CA ASP A 486 -16.43 -33.70 22.91
C ASP A 486 -15.56 -32.56 23.44
N PHE A 487 -14.50 -32.17 22.72
CA PHE A 487 -13.59 -31.10 23.14
C PHE A 487 -14.13 -29.69 22.92
N PHE A 488 -14.90 -29.48 21.86
CA PHE A 488 -15.36 -28.19 21.37
C PHE A 488 -16.87 -28.23 21.08
N PRO A 489 -17.73 -28.16 22.13
CA PRO A 489 -19.17 -28.35 21.96
C PRO A 489 -19.82 -27.33 21.04
N ASN A 490 -19.39 -26.06 21.14
CA ASN A 490 -19.95 -24.96 20.35
C ASN A 490 -18.90 -24.38 19.39
N ILE A 491 -19.05 -24.63 18.09
CA ILE A 491 -18.18 -24.10 17.03
C ILE A 491 -19.01 -23.36 15.99
N TYR A 492 -18.56 -22.17 15.60
CA TYR A 492 -19.01 -21.45 14.40
C TYR A 492 -17.86 -21.25 13.42
N ASP A 493 -17.92 -21.92 12.28
CA ASP A 493 -17.01 -21.66 11.15
C ASP A 493 -17.61 -20.59 10.24
N ILE A 494 -17.00 -19.41 10.22
CA ILE A 494 -17.43 -18.25 9.42
C ILE A 494 -17.52 -18.60 7.94
N LYS A 495 -16.61 -19.43 7.43
CA LYS A 495 -16.62 -19.82 6.02
C LYS A 495 -17.83 -20.69 5.69
N TYR A 496 -18.29 -21.52 6.64
CA TYR A 496 -19.53 -22.28 6.51
C TYR A 496 -20.75 -21.36 6.58
N LEU A 497 -20.78 -20.38 7.49
CA LEU A 497 -21.85 -19.37 7.56
C LEU A 497 -21.98 -18.58 6.23
N MET A 498 -20.85 -18.23 5.60
CA MET A 498 -20.85 -17.55 4.30
C MET A 498 -21.50 -18.39 3.19
N LEU A 499 -21.35 -19.72 3.21
CA LEU A 499 -22.01 -20.60 2.23
C LEU A 499 -23.53 -20.52 2.36
N ALA A 500 -24.05 -20.51 3.59
CA ALA A 500 -25.48 -20.41 3.85
C ALA A 500 -26.07 -19.07 3.38
N LEU A 501 -25.30 -17.98 3.45
CA LEU A 501 -25.71 -16.66 2.99
C LEU A 501 -25.68 -16.49 1.46
N GLY A 502 -24.95 -17.34 0.72
CA GLY A 502 -24.92 -17.40 -0.76
C GLY A 502 -24.37 -16.17 -1.49
N THR A 503 -24.11 -15.06 -0.79
CA THR A 503 -23.73 -13.75 -1.37
C THR A 503 -22.28 -13.36 -1.10
N LEU A 504 -21.62 -14.05 -0.16
CA LEU A 504 -20.28 -13.73 0.30
C LEU A 504 -19.25 -14.76 -0.18
N HIS A 505 -18.16 -14.28 -0.77
CA HIS A 505 -17.07 -15.13 -1.29
C HIS A 505 -15.68 -14.52 -0.99
N GLY A 506 -14.65 -15.37 -0.99
CA GLY A 506 -13.25 -14.98 -0.75
C GLY A 506 -12.68 -15.46 0.59
N GLY A 507 -11.42 -15.11 0.86
CA GLY A 507 -10.72 -15.42 2.13
C GLY A 507 -11.01 -14.41 3.24
N LEU A 508 -10.48 -14.66 4.44
CA LEU A 508 -10.73 -13.85 5.65
C LEU A 508 -10.48 -12.35 5.42
N GLN A 509 -9.35 -12.00 4.81
CA GLN A 509 -9.00 -10.60 4.52
C GLN A 509 -9.97 -9.91 3.55
N SER A 510 -10.45 -10.64 2.52
CA SER A 510 -11.46 -10.12 1.59
C SER A 510 -12.77 -9.83 2.34
N MET A 511 -13.13 -10.71 3.27
CA MET A 511 -14.34 -10.58 4.07
C MET A 511 -14.25 -9.41 5.06
N ALA A 512 -13.11 -9.25 5.73
CA ALA A 512 -12.84 -8.08 6.56
C ALA A 512 -13.00 -6.77 5.78
N ASN A 513 -12.46 -6.70 4.56
CA ASN A 513 -12.60 -5.51 3.71
C ASN A 513 -14.06 -5.22 3.33
N GLN A 514 -14.85 -6.27 3.01
CA GLN A 514 -16.28 -6.13 2.67
C GLN A 514 -17.11 -5.62 3.87
N LEU A 515 -16.78 -6.06 5.08
CA LEU A 515 -17.44 -5.64 6.31
C LEU A 515 -16.85 -4.36 6.94
N GLY A 516 -15.85 -3.74 6.31
CA GLY A 516 -15.19 -2.54 6.84
C GLY A 516 -14.39 -2.76 8.12
N VAL A 517 -14.01 -4.00 8.42
CA VAL A 517 -13.21 -4.39 9.59
C VAL A 517 -11.72 -4.18 9.29
N LYS A 518 -11.01 -3.49 10.18
CA LYS A 518 -9.56 -3.25 10.06
C LYS A 518 -8.77 -4.30 10.83
N ARG A 519 -7.73 -4.84 10.19
CA ARG A 519 -6.77 -5.74 10.83
C ARG A 519 -5.91 -5.00 11.86
N VAL A 520 -5.60 -5.70 12.95
CA VAL A 520 -4.63 -5.29 13.97
C VAL A 520 -3.61 -6.42 14.11
N GLY A 521 -2.32 -6.09 13.94
CA GLY A 521 -1.24 -7.08 13.89
C GLY A 521 -0.84 -7.45 12.45
N THR A 522 0.17 -8.31 12.33
CA THR A 522 0.74 -8.74 11.05
C THR A 522 -0.15 -9.79 10.40
N GLN A 523 -0.41 -9.71 9.09
CA GLN A 523 -1.18 -10.74 8.38
C GLN A 523 -0.37 -12.05 8.29
N HIS A 524 -1.02 -13.21 8.28
CA HIS A 524 -0.38 -14.53 8.27
C HIS A 524 0.44 -14.79 9.54
N GLN A 525 -0.15 -14.36 10.66
CA GLN A 525 0.28 -14.73 12.01
C GLN A 525 -0.98 -15.00 12.81
N ALA A 526 -1.00 -16.17 13.46
CA ALA A 526 -2.20 -16.73 14.05
C ALA A 526 -2.89 -15.77 15.04
N GLY A 527 -2.14 -14.99 15.82
CA GLY A 527 -2.70 -14.00 16.76
C GLY A 527 -3.52 -12.93 16.04
N SER A 528 -2.94 -12.26 15.06
CA SER A 528 -3.59 -11.23 14.24
C SER A 528 -4.78 -11.78 13.45
N ASP A 529 -4.65 -12.98 12.89
CA ASP A 529 -5.72 -13.64 12.14
C ASP A 529 -6.88 -14.10 13.04
N SER A 530 -6.61 -14.59 14.26
CA SER A 530 -7.66 -14.88 15.25
C SER A 530 -8.42 -13.63 15.70
N LEU A 531 -7.71 -12.50 15.85
CA LEU A 531 -8.33 -11.22 16.21
C LEU A 531 -9.21 -10.68 15.08
N LEU A 532 -8.75 -10.81 13.84
CA LEU A 532 -9.56 -10.48 12.67
C LEU A 532 -10.78 -11.41 12.55
N THR A 533 -10.61 -12.69 12.82
CA THR A 533 -11.68 -13.70 12.83
C THR A 533 -12.79 -13.34 13.83
N SER A 534 -12.44 -12.95 15.06
CA SER A 534 -13.42 -12.44 16.05
C SER A 534 -14.20 -11.25 15.50
N ALA A 535 -13.49 -10.19 15.06
CA ALA A 535 -14.13 -8.97 14.58
C ALA A 535 -15.02 -9.21 13.34
N VAL A 536 -14.59 -10.11 12.45
CA VAL A 536 -15.35 -10.53 11.28
C VAL A 536 -16.62 -11.28 11.68
N TYR A 537 -16.55 -12.22 12.63
CA TYR A 537 -17.72 -12.98 13.08
C TYR A 537 -18.80 -12.07 13.65
N PHE A 538 -18.45 -11.19 14.60
CA PHE A 538 -19.44 -10.30 15.21
C PHE A 538 -20.03 -9.31 14.20
N SER A 539 -19.22 -8.78 13.30
CA SER A 539 -19.73 -7.92 12.22
C SER A 539 -20.65 -8.69 11.26
N LEU A 540 -20.30 -9.91 10.87
CA LEU A 540 -21.14 -10.77 10.02
C LEU A 540 -22.46 -11.10 10.70
N ARG A 541 -22.41 -11.52 11.97
CA ARG A 541 -23.56 -11.85 12.80
C ARG A 541 -24.53 -10.67 12.92
N ASP A 542 -24.00 -9.48 13.18
CA ASP A 542 -24.81 -8.29 13.38
C ASP A 542 -25.47 -7.82 12.07
N VAL A 543 -24.78 -7.94 10.94
CA VAL A 543 -25.30 -7.52 9.63
C VAL A 543 -26.29 -8.52 9.04
N TYR A 544 -26.01 -9.82 9.13
CA TYR A 544 -26.76 -10.85 8.39
C TYR A 544 -27.64 -11.75 9.25
N PHE A 545 -27.39 -11.85 10.55
CA PHE A 545 -28.05 -12.80 11.45
C PHE A 545 -28.81 -12.11 12.59
N ASN A 546 -29.09 -10.80 12.51
CA ASN A 546 -29.82 -10.06 13.55
C ASN A 546 -29.29 -10.32 14.98
N LYS A 547 -27.95 -10.38 15.13
CA LYS A 547 -27.22 -10.69 16.36
C LYS A 547 -27.31 -12.13 16.89
N VAL A 548 -28.09 -13.03 16.27
CA VAL A 548 -28.25 -14.41 16.74
C VAL A 548 -28.02 -15.39 15.59
N VAL A 549 -26.99 -16.22 15.70
CA VAL A 549 -26.73 -17.31 14.73
C VAL A 549 -27.49 -18.55 15.17
N ASP A 550 -28.30 -19.13 14.28
CA ASP A 550 -29.09 -20.31 14.58
C ASP A 550 -28.21 -21.53 14.95
N ASN A 551 -28.74 -22.38 15.82
CA ASN A 551 -28.05 -23.59 16.29
C ASN A 551 -27.83 -24.63 15.18
N GLU A 552 -28.47 -24.51 14.01
CA GLU A 552 -28.25 -25.42 12.88
C GLU A 552 -26.81 -25.35 12.32
N PHE A 553 -26.14 -24.21 12.53
CA PHE A 553 -24.76 -23.99 12.07
C PHE A 553 -23.70 -24.48 13.06
N LEU A 554 -24.12 -24.88 14.27
CA LEU A 554 -23.23 -25.24 15.36
C LEU A 554 -22.49 -26.55 15.06
N GLY A 555 -21.17 -26.55 15.25
CA GLY A 555 -20.32 -27.73 15.03
C GLY A 555 -20.10 -28.09 13.56
N LYS A 556 -20.46 -27.22 12.61
CA LYS A 556 -20.27 -27.42 11.17
C LYS A 556 -18.95 -26.80 10.71
N LEU A 557 -18.14 -27.58 10.01
CA LEU A 557 -16.86 -27.14 9.45
C LEU A 557 -16.92 -27.07 7.93
N TYR A 558 -16.43 -25.95 7.37
CA TYR A 558 -16.38 -25.78 5.93
C TYR A 558 -15.57 -26.90 5.27
N GLY A 559 -16.19 -27.57 4.30
CA GLY A 559 -15.57 -28.58 3.47
C GLY A 559 -15.57 -30.01 4.01
N LEU A 560 -15.88 -30.22 5.30
CA LEU A 560 -16.02 -31.55 5.92
C LEU A 560 -17.45 -31.90 6.30
N SER A 561 -18.22 -30.91 6.75
CA SER A 561 -19.66 -31.08 6.95
C SER A 561 -20.38 -31.22 5.61
N ASP A 562 -21.53 -31.90 5.61
CA ASP A 562 -22.30 -32.08 4.39
C ASP A 562 -22.89 -30.72 3.95
N ASP A 563 -22.55 -30.31 2.73
CA ASP A 563 -22.95 -29.02 2.16
C ASP A 563 -24.42 -29.06 1.73
N TYR A 564 -25.14 -27.94 1.85
CA TYR A 564 -26.54 -27.79 1.41
C TYR A 564 -26.78 -28.06 -0.09
N SER A 565 -25.74 -28.30 -0.90
CA SER A 565 -25.81 -28.36 -2.36
C SER A 565 -25.12 -29.55 -3.05
N THR A 566 -24.73 -30.63 -2.36
CA THR A 566 -24.12 -31.78 -3.07
C THR A 566 -24.77 -33.12 -2.75
N ASN A 567 -25.51 -33.64 -3.73
CA ASN A 567 -25.94 -35.04 -3.79
C ASN A 567 -24.72 -35.98 -3.75
N GLN A 568 -24.86 -37.08 -3.00
CA GLN A 568 -23.89 -38.17 -2.85
C GLN A 568 -23.54 -38.78 -4.22
N ILE A 569 -22.38 -38.40 -4.79
CA ILE A 569 -21.79 -39.07 -5.96
C ILE A 569 -20.35 -39.47 -5.59
N PRO A 570 -19.93 -40.72 -5.85
CA PRO A 570 -18.56 -41.17 -5.60
C PRO A 570 -17.53 -40.27 -6.28
N PHE A 571 -16.47 -39.88 -5.57
CA PHE A 571 -15.45 -38.97 -6.06
C PHE A 571 -14.10 -39.68 -6.31
N THR A 572 -13.55 -39.50 -7.51
CA THR A 572 -12.17 -39.88 -7.86
C THR A 572 -11.33 -38.63 -8.10
N PRO A 573 -10.19 -38.44 -7.40
CA PRO A 573 -9.39 -37.22 -7.56
C PRO A 573 -8.77 -37.11 -8.97
N ASN A 574 -8.95 -35.95 -9.61
CA ASN A 574 -8.13 -35.52 -10.75
C ASN A 574 -7.03 -34.56 -10.27
N ASN A 575 -5.84 -34.61 -10.86
CA ASN A 575 -4.63 -33.89 -10.42
C ASN A 575 -4.71 -32.34 -10.39
N ASN A 576 -5.83 -31.73 -10.82
CA ASN A 576 -5.92 -30.28 -11.07
C ASN A 576 -6.80 -29.48 -10.09
N LEU A 577 -7.11 -30.01 -8.90
CA LEU A 577 -7.81 -29.22 -7.86
C LEU A 577 -6.79 -28.53 -6.95
N ASN A 578 -6.66 -27.21 -7.12
CA ASN A 578 -6.04 -26.30 -6.16
C ASN A 578 -7.06 -26.02 -5.05
N TYR A 579 -6.64 -26.23 -3.80
CA TYR A 579 -7.43 -25.99 -2.59
C TYR A 579 -7.13 -24.61 -2.02
#